data_AF-A0A4Y2KFZ7-F1
#
_entry.id   AF-A0A4Y2KFZ7-F1
#
_cell.length_a   1.000
_cell.length_b   1.000
_cell.length_c   1.000
_cell.angle_alpha   90.00
_cell.angle_beta   90.00
_cell.angle_gamma   90.00
#
_symmetry.space_group_name_H-M   'P 1'
#
loop_
_entity.id
_entity.type
_entity.pdbx_description
1 polymer ?
#
loop_
_entity_poly.entity_id
_entity_poly.type
_entity_poly.pdbx_seq_one_letter_code
_entity_poly.pdbx_strand_id
1 'polypeptide(L)'
;MPVWIAVKKSKCFIDEPKHVFQAIQTSRYLSDELLQVIDPVIQRNAFFAHTETVPLAMLVDEREHIRELGYRRFSKARQIVRKKKTVRNFVPPKINFQASDYI
;
A
#
# COMPACT_ATOMS: atom_id res chain seq x y z
N MET A 1 9.32 -12.68 10.99
CA MET A 1 10.01 -12.89 9.70
C MET A 1 10.28 -11.52 9.08
N PRO A 2 11.51 -11.21 8.62
CA PRO A 2 11.80 -9.93 7.97
C PRO A 2 10.87 -9.67 6.79
N VAL A 3 10.35 -8.44 6.66
CA VAL A 3 9.39 -8.03 5.62
C VAL A 3 9.90 -8.41 4.22
N TRP A 4 11.19 -8.20 3.97
CA TRP A 4 11.87 -8.58 2.72
C TRP A 4 11.66 -10.05 2.32
N ILE A 5 11.69 -10.99 3.27
CA ILE A 5 11.52 -12.42 2.99
C ILE A 5 10.06 -12.71 2.63
N ALA A 6 9.12 -12.05 3.31
CA ALA A 6 7.70 -12.18 3.01
C ALA A 6 7.36 -11.64 1.61
N VAL A 7 7.92 -10.48 1.24
CA VAL A 7 7.80 -9.90 -0.10
C VAL A 7 8.31 -10.85 -1.18
N LYS A 8 9.47 -11.51 -0.96
CA LYS A 8 10.03 -12.46 -1.94
C LYS A 8 9.28 -13.77 -2.05
N LYS A 9 8.64 -14.23 -0.96
CA LYS A 9 7.85 -15.46 -0.95
C LYS A 9 6.42 -15.25 -1.44
N SER A 10 5.90 -14.04 -1.33
CA SER A 10 4.56 -13.72 -1.82
C SER A 10 4.51 -13.87 -3.34
N LYS A 11 3.54 -14.66 -3.81
CA LYS A 11 3.22 -14.79 -5.24
C LYS A 11 2.25 -13.72 -5.71
N CYS A 12 1.64 -12.97 -4.80
CA CYS A 12 0.49 -12.12 -5.08
C CYS A 12 0.71 -10.69 -4.57
N PHE A 13 0.34 -9.72 -5.39
CA PHE A 13 0.37 -8.28 -5.09
C PHE A 13 -0.60 -7.83 -3.97
N ILE A 14 -1.32 -8.80 -3.40
CA ILE A 14 -2.38 -8.61 -2.41
C ILE A 14 -1.82 -8.21 -1.04
N ASP A 15 -0.70 -8.80 -0.63
CA ASP A 15 -0.13 -8.58 0.70
C ASP A 15 0.82 -7.40 0.75
N GLU A 16 1.14 -6.81 -0.40
CA GLU A 16 2.18 -5.79 -0.48
C GLU A 16 1.81 -4.49 0.24
N PRO A 17 0.55 -3.99 0.23
CA PRO A 17 0.15 -2.89 1.10
C PRO A 17 0.34 -3.22 2.59
N LYS A 18 0.09 -4.48 2.98
CA LYS A 18 0.30 -4.96 4.36
C LYS A 18 1.79 -4.99 4.71
N HIS A 19 2.66 -5.38 3.78
CA HIS A 19 4.12 -5.36 3.95
C HIS A 19 4.68 -3.94 4.09
N VAL A 20 4.20 -2.99 3.27
CA VAL A 20 4.58 -1.57 3.39
C VAL A 20 4.13 -1.03 4.74
N PHE A 21 2.90 -1.33 5.15
CA PHE A 21 2.39 -0.95 6.46
C PHE A 21 3.22 -1.56 7.61
N GLN A 22 3.60 -2.83 7.50
CA GLN A 22 4.47 -3.48 8.48
C GLN A 22 5.83 -2.78 8.58
N ALA A 23 6.42 -2.36 7.46
CA ALA A 23 7.67 -1.61 7.47
C ALA A 23 7.53 -0.28 8.22
N ILE A 24 6.42 0.44 8.01
CA ILE A 24 6.09 1.69 8.72
C ILE A 24 5.88 1.42 10.22
N GLN A 25 5.17 0.36 10.58
CA GLN A 25 4.98 0.00 11.98
C GLN A 25 6.31 -0.32 12.68
N THR A 26 7.21 -1.02 11.99
CA THR A 26 8.53 -1.32 12.54
C THR A 26 9.44 -0.10 12.63
N SER A 27 9.34 0.85 11.71
CA SER A 27 10.17 2.06 11.74
C SER A 27 9.82 2.96 12.93
N ARG A 28 8.58 2.93 13.44
CA ARG A 28 8.14 3.72 14.62
C ARG A 28 8.93 3.47 15.90
N TYR A 29 9.65 2.36 16.00
CA TYR A 29 10.48 2.05 17.17
C TYR A 29 11.89 2.64 17.07
N LEU A 30 12.22 3.30 15.95
CA LEU A 30 13.53 3.91 15.71
C LEU A 30 13.57 5.35 16.22
N SER A 31 14.79 5.87 16.43
CA SER A 31 14.99 7.28 16.77
C SER A 31 14.63 8.19 15.59
N ASP A 32 14.30 9.44 15.90
CA ASP A 32 13.96 10.44 14.87
C ASP A 32 15.08 10.63 13.83
N GLU A 33 16.35 10.53 14.24
CA GLU A 33 17.51 10.60 13.33
C GLU A 33 17.50 9.46 12.30
N LEU A 34 17.13 8.25 12.70
CA LEU A 34 17.03 7.10 11.82
C LEU A 34 15.78 7.18 10.93
N LEU A 35 14.67 7.68 11.48
CA LEU A 35 13.44 7.91 10.73
C LEU A 35 13.65 8.88 9.57
N GLN A 36 14.43 9.95 9.76
CA GLN A 36 14.78 10.90 8.69
C GLN A 36 15.48 10.23 7.50
N VAL A 37 16.22 9.15 7.72
CA VAL A 37 16.89 8.38 6.66
C VAL A 37 15.95 7.33 6.06
N ILE A 38 15.15 6.67 6.89
CA ILE A 38 14.35 5.50 6.49
C ILE A 38 13.03 5.87 5.83
N ASP A 39 12.34 6.90 6.31
CA ASP A 39 11.05 7.31 5.75
C ASP A 39 11.14 7.67 4.26
N PRO A 40 12.16 8.43 3.78
CA PRO A 40 12.36 8.63 2.35
C PRO A 40 12.57 7.33 1.56
N VAL A 41 13.25 6.34 2.16
CA VAL A 41 13.49 5.03 1.54
C VAL A 41 12.20 4.23 1.43
N ILE A 42 11.37 4.21 2.49
CA ILE A 42 10.05 3.58 2.46
C ILE A 42 9.18 4.27 1.40
N GLN A 43 9.12 5.60 1.41
CA GLN A 43 8.36 6.43 0.47
C GLN A 43 8.73 6.17 -1.00
N ARG A 44 10.02 6.02 -1.30
CA ARG A 44 10.50 5.70 -2.65
C ARG A 44 10.15 4.27 -3.10
N ASN A 45 10.09 3.33 -2.15
CA ASN A 45 9.78 1.92 -2.42
C ASN A 45 8.30 1.57 -2.25
N ALA A 46 7.45 2.54 -1.93
CA ALA A 46 6.03 2.36 -1.66
C ALA A 46 5.15 2.19 -2.92
N PHE A 47 5.73 1.79 -4.05
CA PHE A 47 4.97 1.56 -5.28
C PHE A 47 3.83 0.55 -5.08
N PHE A 48 4.02 -0.37 -4.15
CA PHE A 48 3.02 -1.34 -3.73
C PHE A 48 1.81 -0.75 -3.02
N ALA A 49 1.86 0.50 -2.57
CA ALA A 49 0.74 1.22 -1.95
C ALA A 49 -0.02 2.11 -2.96
N HIS A 50 0.08 1.79 -4.26
CA HIS A 50 -0.66 2.51 -5.29
C HIS A 50 -2.20 2.39 -5.12
N THR A 51 -2.91 3.36 -5.68
CA THR A 51 -4.38 3.45 -5.59
C THR A 51 -5.13 2.23 -6.13
N GLU A 52 -4.45 1.36 -6.89
CA GLU A 52 -5.02 0.13 -7.45
C GLU A 52 -4.70 -1.11 -6.63
N THR A 53 -3.55 -1.16 -5.95
CA THR A 53 -3.12 -2.32 -5.17
C THR A 53 -3.81 -2.35 -3.80
N VAL A 54 -4.03 -1.20 -3.16
CA VAL A 54 -4.71 -1.14 -1.86
C VAL A 54 -6.16 -1.66 -1.95
N PRO A 55 -7.01 -1.25 -2.93
CA PRO A 55 -8.35 -1.83 -3.08
C PRO A 55 -8.33 -3.33 -3.41
N LEU A 56 -7.32 -3.84 -4.12
CA LEU A 56 -7.16 -5.28 -4.36
C LEU A 56 -6.88 -6.04 -3.06
N ALA A 57 -6.02 -5.49 -2.19
CA ALA A 57 -5.78 -6.02 -0.86
C ALA A 57 -7.03 -5.97 0.03
N MET A 58 -7.90 -4.96 -0.14
CA MET A 58 -9.17 -4.87 0.58
C MET A 58 -10.17 -5.96 0.14
N LEU A 59 -10.21 -6.31 -1.16
CA LEU A 59 -11.20 -7.27 -1.70
C LEU A 59 -11.07 -8.68 -1.10
N VAL A 60 -9.87 -9.05 -0.70
CA VAL A 60 -9.55 -10.35 -0.10
C VAL A 60 -9.28 -10.26 1.40
N ASP A 61 -9.57 -9.10 2.01
CA ASP A 61 -9.40 -8.95 3.45
C ASP A 61 -10.43 -9.81 4.21
N GLU A 62 -10.07 -10.26 5.40
CA GLU A 62 -10.95 -11.09 6.23
C GLU A 62 -12.13 -10.28 6.77
N ARG A 63 -11.95 -8.96 6.96
CA ARG A 63 -12.96 -8.06 7.51
C ARG A 63 -13.99 -7.70 6.44
N GLU A 64 -15.25 -8.08 6.67
CA GLU A 64 -16.33 -7.88 5.69
C GLU A 64 -16.53 -6.41 5.27
N HIS A 65 -16.55 -5.49 6.25
CA HIS A 65 -16.70 -4.06 5.99
C HIS A 65 -15.56 -3.49 5.13
N ILE A 66 -14.35 -4.05 5.24
CA ILE A 66 -13.21 -3.69 4.40
C ILE A 66 -13.39 -4.21 2.99
N ARG A 67 -13.85 -5.45 2.81
CA ARG A 67 -14.14 -5.99 1.47
C ARG A 67 -15.17 -5.16 0.73
N GLU A 68 -16.24 -4.76 1.42
CA GLU A 68 -17.28 -3.92 0.84
C GLU A 68 -16.71 -2.55 0.41
N LEU A 69 -15.88 -1.93 1.26
CA LEU A 69 -15.17 -0.69 0.94
C LEU A 69 -14.24 -0.87 -0.26
N GLY A 70 -13.50 -1.99 -0.32
CA GLY A 70 -12.64 -2.38 -1.44
C GLY A 70 -13.41 -2.46 -2.76
N TYR A 71 -14.57 -3.12 -2.75
CA TYR A 71 -15.44 -3.23 -3.93
C TYR A 71 -15.90 -1.87 -4.43
N ARG A 72 -16.36 -0.99 -3.53
CA ARG A 72 -16.79 0.38 -3.86
C ARG A 72 -15.64 1.19 -4.48
N ARG A 73 -14.45 1.17 -3.85
CA ARG A 73 -13.25 1.88 -4.34
C ARG A 73 -12.79 1.36 -5.70
N PHE A 74 -12.75 0.04 -5.87
CA PHE A 74 -12.36 -0.62 -7.12
C PHE A 74 -13.31 -0.30 -8.27
N SER A 75 -14.62 -0.38 -8.04
CA SER A 75 -15.64 -0.04 -9.04
C SER A 75 -15.50 1.42 -9.50
N LYS A 76 -15.34 2.36 -8.55
CA LYS A 76 -15.12 3.78 -8.85
C LYS A 76 -13.82 4.02 -9.64
N ALA A 77 -12.72 3.36 -9.27
CA ALA A 77 -11.44 3.47 -9.97
C ALA A 77 -11.57 3.01 -11.43
N ARG A 78 -12.25 1.89 -11.70
CA ARG A 78 -12.49 1.40 -13.07
C ARG A 78 -13.28 2.39 -13.92
N GLN A 79 -14.29 3.05 -13.34
CA GLN A 79 -15.06 4.07 -14.05
C GLN A 79 -14.21 5.29 -14.45
N ILE A 80 -13.31 5.75 -13.56
CA ILE A 80 -12.41 6.87 -13.83
C ILE A 80 -11.43 6.53 -14.96
N VAL A 81 -10.85 5.33 -14.92
CA VAL A 81 -9.88 4.88 -15.91
C VAL A 81 -10.51 4.78 -17.29
N ARG A 82 -11.73 4.26 -17.41
CA ARG A 82 -12.45 4.21 -18.70
C ARG A 82 -12.67 5.60 -19.32
N LYS A 83 -12.74 6.66 -18.51
CA LYS A 83 -12.90 8.04 -18.98
C LYS A 83 -11.57 8.69 -19.41
N LYS A 84 -10.44 8.26 -18.86
CA LYS A 84 -9.09 8.76 -19.22
C LYS A 84 -8.46 7.89 -20.30
N LYS A 85 -8.27 8.42 -21.52
CA LYS A 85 -7.61 7.73 -22.65
C LYS A 85 -6.07 7.88 -22.68
N THR A 86 -5.45 8.32 -21.58
CA THR A 86 -4.02 8.65 -21.52
C THR A 86 -3.24 7.58 -20.74
N VAL A 87 -1.99 7.33 -21.15
CA VAL A 87 -1.04 6.52 -20.36
C VAL A 87 -0.91 7.12 -18.96
N ARG A 88 -0.86 6.27 -17.93
CA ARG A 88 -0.67 6.74 -16.55
C ARG A 88 0.80 7.02 -16.31
N ASN A 89 1.10 8.21 -15.80
CA ASN A 89 2.42 8.50 -15.27
C ASN A 89 2.62 7.73 -13.97
N PHE A 90 3.74 7.02 -13.87
CA PHE A 90 4.13 6.36 -12.62
C PHE A 90 4.68 7.42 -11.65
N VAL A 91 4.00 7.59 -10.52
CA VAL A 91 4.39 8.54 -9.46
C VAL A 91 4.29 7.80 -8.13
N PRO A 92 5.37 7.70 -7.33
CA PRO A 92 5.31 7.06 -6.02
C PRO A 92 4.17 7.65 -5.16
N PRO A 93 3.30 6.81 -4.57
CA PRO A 93 2.17 7.30 -3.80
C PRO A 93 2.66 7.94 -2.50
N LYS A 94 2.14 9.11 -2.14
CA LYS A 94 2.45 9.75 -0.85
C LYS A 94 1.87 8.91 0.29
N ILE A 95 2.72 8.31 1.12
CA ILE A 95 2.28 7.49 2.25
C ILE A 95 2.02 8.35 3.49
N ASN A 96 1.04 7.92 4.30
CA ASN A 96 0.87 8.39 5.65
C ASN A 96 1.63 7.49 6.64
N PHE A 97 2.78 7.95 7.14
CA PHE A 97 3.58 7.22 8.15
C PHE A 97 2.89 7.08 9.51
N GLN A 98 1.86 7.90 9.78
CA GLN A 98 1.06 7.87 11.01
C GLN A 98 -0.20 7.01 10.90
N ALA A 99 -0.39 6.27 9.80
CA ALA A 99 -1.57 5.44 9.59
C ALA A 99 -1.72 4.36 10.68
N SER A 100 -2.94 4.13 11.17
CA SER A 100 -3.20 3.04 12.14
C SER A 100 -3.47 1.69 11.46
N ASP A 101 -3.77 1.70 10.17
CA ASP A 101 -4.08 0.52 9.35
C ASP A 101 -3.51 0.72 7.93
N TYR A 102 -3.47 -0.34 7.12
CA TYR A 102 -2.98 -0.31 5.74
C TYR A 102 -4.00 0.25 4.71
N ILE A 103 -5.18 0.67 5.16
CA ILE A 103 -6.42 0.96 4.38
C ILE A 103 -6.73 2.47 4.27
#